data_AF-A0A924BJS1-F1
#
_entry.id   AF-A0A924BJS1-F1
#
_cell.length_a   1.000
_cell.length_b   1.000
_cell.length_c   1.000
_cell.angle_alpha   90.00
_cell.angle_beta   90.00
_cell.angle_gamma   90.00
#
_symmetry.space_group_name_H-M   'P 1'
#
loop_
_entity.id
_entity.type
_entity.pdbx_description
1 polymer ?
#
loop_
_entity_poly.entity_id
_entity_poly.type
_entity_poly.pdbx_seq_one_letter_code
_entity_poly.pdbx_strand_id
1 'polypeptide(L)'
;LGLAQGGEFGFLILTIARTENAIGVEIAQIAQVVISLSMLLTPLLFFGYEAIARQIAARQPEAPADVIDERGDVIIAGVGRFGQVVNRLVRHSGLKTVVLDNDIATIETQRRFGVKGYFGDPTRPELMEAAGIMHAQALVVALDDKDKATQLVRFARARRPDILIVARARDRIHVYELYQAGANQIVRETFDSSLRAGRYVLEGMGFTDYEASTLSQTFYKLDRAAMRSLAELWIPGQRMDLNAAFVARAKELDGDMQLSLMQELDKQRVRTGTSG
;
A
#
# COMPACT_ATOMS: atom_id res chain seq x y z
N LEU A 1 -12.93 6.12 -17.20
CA LEU A 1 -13.31 7.16 -18.17
C LEU A 1 -13.35 8.50 -17.45
N GLY A 2 -12.28 9.29 -17.52
CA GLY A 2 -12.17 10.59 -16.85
C GLY A 2 -11.67 11.65 -17.83
N LEU A 3 -12.38 11.82 -18.95
CA LEU A 3 -11.92 12.65 -20.08
C LEU A 3 -12.92 13.74 -20.49
N ALA A 4 -13.83 14.12 -19.59
CA ALA A 4 -14.73 15.24 -19.84
C ALA A 4 -14.96 16.06 -18.56
N GLN A 5 -13.90 16.69 -18.04
CA GLN A 5 -14.07 17.95 -17.31
C GLN A 5 -13.63 19.10 -18.20
N GLY A 6 -14.30 19.26 -19.34
CA GLY A 6 -14.45 20.59 -19.94
C GLY A 6 -15.49 21.35 -19.11
N GLY A 7 -15.14 21.66 -17.86
CA GLY A 7 -16.11 21.90 -16.76
C GLY A 7 -16.55 23.35 -16.54
N GLU A 8 -15.68 24.32 -16.81
CA GLU A 8 -15.99 25.75 -16.61
C GLU A 8 -15.16 26.62 -17.56
N PHE A 9 -13.96 26.14 -17.90
CA PHE A 9 -13.03 26.80 -18.82
C PHE A 9 -13.62 27.02 -20.22
N GLY A 10 -14.56 26.18 -20.66
CA GLY A 10 -15.26 26.36 -21.94
C GLY A 10 -16.14 27.62 -21.97
N PHE A 11 -16.80 27.96 -20.87
CA PHE A 11 -17.59 29.19 -20.78
C PHE A 11 -16.70 30.43 -20.73
N LEU A 12 -15.52 30.33 -20.09
CA LEU A 12 -14.53 31.40 -20.09
C LEU A 12 -14.02 31.69 -21.51
N ILE A 13 -13.65 30.65 -22.28
CA ILE A 13 -13.20 30.80 -23.67
C ILE A 13 -14.30 31.40 -24.54
N LEU A 14 -15.56 30.94 -24.41
CA LEU A 14 -16.68 31.50 -25.16
C LEU A 14 -16.94 32.97 -24.83
N THR A 15 -16.77 33.36 -23.56
CA THR A 15 -16.94 34.75 -23.13
C THR A 15 -15.86 35.65 -23.72
N ILE A 16 -14.60 35.22 -23.70
CA ILE A 16 -13.48 35.96 -24.32
C ILE A 16 -13.68 36.06 -25.84
N ALA A 17 -14.00 34.96 -26.51
CA ALA A 17 -14.20 34.93 -27.96
C ALA A 17 -15.35 35.83 -28.42
N ARG A 18 -16.41 35.96 -27.62
CA ARG A 18 -17.51 36.90 -27.88
C ARG A 18 -17.09 38.36 -27.64
N THR A 19 -16.28 38.62 -26.61
CA THR A 19 -15.82 39.99 -26.26
C THR A 19 -14.86 40.53 -27.34
N GLU A 20 -14.04 39.66 -27.91
CA GLU A 20 -13.13 39.97 -29.02
C GLU A 20 -13.81 39.93 -30.41
N ASN A 21 -15.13 39.76 -30.50
CA ASN A 21 -15.90 39.58 -31.75
C ASN A 21 -15.35 38.47 -32.68
N ALA A 22 -14.62 37.49 -32.14
CA ALA A 22 -14.05 36.39 -32.91
C ALA A 22 -15.13 35.38 -33.36
N ILE A 23 -16.26 35.33 -32.66
CA ILE A 23 -17.41 34.48 -32.99
C ILE A 23 -18.72 35.27 -32.91
N GLY A 24 -19.67 34.92 -33.78
CA GLY A 24 -21.02 35.48 -33.77
C GLY A 24 -21.84 35.04 -32.55
N VAL A 25 -22.82 35.87 -32.16
CA VAL A 25 -23.69 35.65 -30.99
C VAL A 25 -24.43 34.31 -31.08
N GLU A 26 -24.90 33.93 -32.27
CA GLU A 26 -25.61 32.67 -32.50
C GLU A 26 -24.72 31.45 -32.24
N ILE A 27 -23.47 31.48 -32.71
CA ILE A 27 -22.50 30.39 -32.52
C ILE A 27 -22.14 30.25 -31.04
N ALA A 28 -21.95 31.38 -30.35
CA ALA A 28 -21.66 31.38 -28.91
C ALA A 28 -22.82 30.78 -28.09
N GLN A 29 -24.07 31.10 -28.44
CA GLN A 29 -25.25 30.56 -27.77
C GLN A 29 -25.38 29.04 -27.99
N ILE A 30 -25.18 28.56 -29.21
CA ILE A 30 -25.21 27.12 -29.51
C ILE A 30 -24.13 26.38 -28.73
N ALA A 31 -22.90 26.90 -28.72
CA ALA A 31 -21.79 26.29 -27.98
C ALA A 31 -22.03 26.27 -26.46
N GLN A 32 -22.62 27.34 -25.91
CA GLN A 32 -22.99 27.42 -24.49
C GLN A 32 -23.99 26.33 -24.10
N VAL A 33 -25.00 26.09 -24.95
CA VAL A 33 -26.00 25.03 -24.73
C VAL A 33 -25.36 23.64 -24.79
N VAL A 34 -24.50 23.39 -25.77
CA VAL A 34 -23.80 22.09 -25.92
C VAL A 34 -22.92 21.78 -24.70
N ILE A 35 -22.16 22.77 -24.22
CA ILE A 35 -21.31 22.64 -23.04
C ILE A 35 -22.16 22.36 -21.79
N SER A 36 -23.23 23.15 -21.59
CA SER A 36 -24.15 22.98 -20.46
C SER A 36 -24.82 21.60 -20.46
N LEU A 37 -25.28 21.14 -21.62
CA LEU A 37 -25.93 19.84 -21.77
C LEU A 37 -24.95 18.69 -21.52
N SER A 38 -23.70 18.82 -21.98
CA SER A 38 -22.66 17.81 -21.75
C SER A 38 -22.30 17.68 -20.27
N MET A 39 -22.24 18.79 -19.53
CA MET A 39 -22.02 18.81 -18.08
C MET A 39 -23.18 18.20 -17.31
N LEU A 40 -24.42 18.38 -17.78
CA LEU A 40 -25.60 17.78 -17.17
C LEU A 40 -25.68 16.28 -17.45
N LEU A 41 -25.34 15.85 -18.67
CA LEU A 41 -25.45 14.46 -19.09
C LEU A 41 -24.42 13.55 -18.40
N THR A 42 -23.22 14.08 -18.17
CA THR A 42 -22.08 13.31 -17.60
C THR A 42 -22.38 12.69 -16.23
N PRO A 43 -22.84 13.43 -15.19
CA PRO A 43 -23.20 12.84 -13.90
C PRO A 43 -24.44 11.93 -13.99
N LEU A 44 -25.41 12.23 -14.85
CA LEU A 44 -26.59 11.36 -15.06
C LEU A 44 -26.19 10.00 -15.64
N LEU A 45 -25.27 9.98 -16.61
CA LEU A 45 -24.71 8.74 -17.15
C LEU A 45 -23.91 7.96 -16.09
N PHE A 46 -23.22 8.66 -15.18
CA PHE A 46 -22.50 8.03 -14.09
C PHE A 46 -23.44 7.33 -13.10
N PHE A 47 -24.54 8.00 -12.71
CA PHE A 47 -25.58 7.38 -11.88
C PHE A 47 -26.22 6.16 -12.56
N GLY A 48 -26.50 6.25 -13.86
CA GLY A 48 -27.01 5.13 -14.65
C GLY A 48 -26.04 3.96 -14.73
N TYR A 49 -24.75 4.24 -14.94
CA TYR A 49 -23.69 3.24 -14.94
C TYR A 49 -23.57 2.54 -13.59
N GLU A 50 -23.58 3.27 -12.47
CA GLU A 50 -23.53 2.67 -11.14
C GLU A 50 -24.77 1.81 -10.81
N ALA A 51 -25.95 2.21 -11.29
CA ALA A 51 -27.17 1.42 -11.12
C ALA A 51 -27.10 0.10 -11.90
N ILE A 52 -26.66 0.15 -13.16
CA ILE A 52 -26.50 -1.03 -14.01
C ILE A 52 -25.37 -1.94 -13.50
N ALA A 53 -24.23 -1.36 -13.10
CA ALA A 53 -23.11 -2.11 -12.53
C ALA A 53 -23.52 -2.84 -11.24
N ARG A 54 -24.30 -2.20 -10.36
CA ARG A 54 -24.88 -2.84 -9.17
C ARG A 54 -25.84 -3.98 -9.52
N GLN A 55 -26.67 -3.80 -10.54
CA GLN A 55 -27.65 -4.82 -10.94
C GLN A 55 -27.00 -6.01 -11.65
N ILE A 56 -25.89 -5.80 -12.37
CA ILE A 56 -25.07 -6.88 -12.94
C ILE A 56 -24.31 -7.61 -11.83
N ALA A 57 -23.76 -6.89 -10.83
CA ALA A 57 -23.14 -7.49 -9.66
C ALA A 57 -24.14 -8.32 -8.82
N ALA A 58 -25.39 -7.85 -8.69
CA ALA A 58 -26.45 -8.55 -7.96
C ALA A 58 -27.05 -9.76 -8.70
N ARG A 59 -26.77 -9.92 -10.01
CA ARG A 59 -27.24 -11.06 -10.83
C ARG A 59 -26.22 -12.19 -10.95
N GLN A 60 -25.05 -12.06 -10.32
CA GLN A 60 -24.14 -13.20 -10.21
C GLN A 60 -24.75 -14.21 -9.22
N PRO A 61 -24.89 -15.49 -9.60
CA PRO A 61 -25.42 -16.49 -8.69
C PRO A 61 -24.53 -16.55 -7.44
N GLU A 62 -25.13 -16.43 -6.26
CA GLU A 62 -24.47 -16.77 -5.00
C GLU A 62 -23.96 -18.19 -5.14
N ALA A 63 -22.64 -18.34 -5.28
CA ALA A 63 -22.01 -19.63 -5.15
C ALA A 63 -22.36 -20.17 -3.75
N PRO A 64 -22.82 -21.42 -3.61
CA PRO A 64 -23.12 -21.98 -2.31
C PRO A 64 -21.88 -21.83 -1.41
N ALA A 65 -22.09 -21.35 -0.18
CA ALA A 65 -21.01 -21.20 0.78
C ALA A 65 -20.33 -22.55 0.99
N ASP A 66 -19.08 -22.68 0.54
CA ASP A 66 -18.28 -23.89 0.75
C ASP A 66 -18.23 -24.23 2.24
N VAL A 67 -18.57 -25.47 2.57
CA VAL A 67 -18.49 -26.04 3.92
C VAL A 67 -17.07 -25.86 4.46
N ILE A 68 -16.95 -25.24 5.63
CA ILE A 68 -15.67 -24.86 6.25
C ILE A 68 -15.07 -26.09 6.93
N ASP A 69 -14.29 -26.89 6.20
CA ASP A 69 -13.62 -28.07 6.78
C ASP A 69 -12.10 -27.87 6.97
N GLU A 70 -11.50 -26.92 6.27
CA GLU A 70 -10.08 -26.57 6.45
C GLU A 70 -9.89 -25.10 6.85
N ARG A 71 -9.28 -24.90 8.02
CA ARG A 71 -8.83 -23.61 8.56
C ARG A 71 -7.44 -23.32 8.01
N GLY A 72 -7.22 -22.13 7.46
CA GLY A 72 -5.89 -21.68 7.06
C GLY A 72 -5.12 -21.13 8.25
N ASP A 73 -3.82 -21.42 8.31
CA ASP A 73 -2.92 -20.88 9.35
C ASP A 73 -2.70 -19.37 9.15
N VAL A 74 -2.75 -18.92 7.90
CA VAL A 74 -2.44 -17.53 7.51
C VAL A 74 -3.54 -16.95 6.61
N ILE A 75 -4.06 -15.78 6.99
CA ILE A 75 -4.96 -14.99 6.14
C ILE A 75 -4.16 -13.91 5.43
N ILE A 76 -4.39 -13.72 4.13
CA ILE A 76 -3.75 -12.67 3.31
C ILE A 76 -4.84 -11.77 2.73
N ALA A 77 -4.91 -10.54 3.24
CA ALA A 77 -5.82 -9.51 2.77
C ALA A 77 -5.15 -8.60 1.74
N GLY A 78 -5.54 -8.75 0.48
CA GLY A 78 -4.91 -8.12 -0.68
C GLY A 78 -3.96 -9.09 -1.38
N VAL A 79 -4.30 -9.45 -2.62
CA VAL A 79 -3.61 -10.40 -3.50
C VAL A 79 -3.12 -9.68 -4.76
N GLY A 80 -2.69 -8.43 -4.59
CA GLY A 80 -1.89 -7.72 -5.58
C GLY A 80 -0.45 -8.25 -5.64
N ARG A 81 0.45 -7.47 -6.25
CA ARG A 81 1.88 -7.84 -6.42
C ARG A 81 2.56 -8.26 -5.12
N PHE A 82 2.33 -7.52 -4.03
CA PHE A 82 2.91 -7.83 -2.72
C PHE A 82 2.31 -9.12 -2.13
N GLY A 83 0.98 -9.20 -2.06
CA GLY A 83 0.27 -10.34 -1.47
C GLY A 83 0.50 -11.65 -2.21
N GLN A 84 0.62 -11.62 -3.54
CA GLN A 84 0.93 -12.81 -4.33
C GLN A 84 2.31 -13.39 -4.01
N VAL A 85 3.33 -12.54 -3.86
CA VAL A 85 4.68 -12.99 -3.50
C VAL A 85 4.69 -13.59 -2.10
N VAL A 86 4.02 -12.94 -1.13
CA VAL A 86 3.88 -13.47 0.24
C VAL A 86 3.12 -14.80 0.23
N ASN A 87 1.97 -14.87 -0.44
CA ASN A 87 1.18 -16.09 -0.54
C ASN A 87 1.99 -17.25 -1.11
N ARG A 88 2.72 -16.98 -2.21
CA ARG A 88 3.57 -17.98 -2.83
C ARG A 88 4.63 -18.48 -1.86
N LEU A 89 5.38 -17.59 -1.21
CA LEU A 89 6.43 -17.97 -0.25
C LEU A 89 5.87 -18.82 0.91
N VAL A 90 4.79 -18.36 1.54
CA VAL A 90 4.16 -19.03 2.69
C VAL A 90 3.63 -20.42 2.31
N ARG A 91 2.93 -20.54 1.19
CA ARG A 91 2.41 -21.83 0.71
C ARG A 91 3.51 -22.83 0.35
N HIS A 92 4.57 -22.38 -0.29
CA HIS A 92 5.71 -23.25 -0.65
C HIS A 92 6.47 -23.74 0.60
N SER A 93 6.24 -23.12 1.75
CA SER A 93 6.77 -23.56 3.05
C SER A 93 5.88 -24.59 3.75
N GLY A 94 4.79 -25.04 3.11
CA GLY A 94 3.87 -26.05 3.65
C GLY A 94 2.69 -25.50 4.46
N LEU A 95 2.58 -24.18 4.61
CA LEU A 95 1.49 -23.54 5.37
C LEU A 95 0.23 -23.35 4.51
N LYS A 96 -0.94 -23.52 5.13
CA LYS A 96 -2.23 -23.29 4.46
C LYS A 96 -2.60 -21.81 4.53
N THR A 97 -2.93 -21.22 3.38
CA THR A 97 -3.32 -19.82 3.29
C THR A 97 -4.77 -19.64 2.83
N VAL A 98 -5.42 -18.61 3.37
CA VAL A 98 -6.69 -18.08 2.89
C VAL A 98 -6.44 -16.68 2.35
N VAL A 99 -6.92 -16.40 1.14
CA VAL A 99 -6.70 -15.10 0.48
C VAL A 99 -7.99 -14.33 0.31
N LEU A 100 -7.93 -13.01 0.49
CA LEU A 100 -9.06 -12.09 0.37
C LEU A 100 -8.69 -10.96 -0.60
N ASP A 101 -9.51 -10.69 -1.59
CA ASP A 101 -9.27 -9.61 -2.55
C ASP A 101 -10.58 -9.06 -3.13
N ASN A 102 -10.55 -7.82 -3.59
CA ASN A 102 -11.68 -7.15 -4.23
C ASN A 102 -11.71 -7.33 -5.75
N ASP A 103 -10.74 -8.03 -6.34
CA ASP A 103 -10.71 -8.46 -7.74
C ASP A 103 -11.07 -9.95 -7.87
N ILE A 104 -12.21 -10.22 -8.50
CA ILE A 104 -12.72 -11.57 -8.72
C ILE A 104 -11.78 -12.39 -9.62
N ALA A 105 -11.16 -11.77 -10.63
CA ALA A 105 -10.27 -12.47 -11.55
C ALA A 105 -9.01 -12.96 -10.82
N THR A 106 -8.49 -12.15 -9.90
CA THR A 106 -7.40 -12.53 -9.01
C THR A 106 -7.81 -13.70 -8.11
N ILE A 107 -8.99 -13.67 -7.48
CA ILE A 107 -9.47 -14.77 -6.63
C ILE A 107 -9.69 -16.07 -7.41
N GLU A 108 -10.31 -16.00 -8.59
CA GLU A 108 -10.50 -17.18 -9.46
C GLU A 108 -9.16 -17.80 -9.86
N THR A 109 -8.18 -16.96 -10.18
CA THR A 109 -6.81 -17.42 -10.48
C THR A 109 -6.23 -18.17 -9.29
N GLN A 110 -6.33 -17.62 -8.08
CA GLN A 110 -5.83 -18.28 -6.86
C GLN A 110 -6.55 -19.62 -6.59
N ARG A 111 -7.88 -19.67 -6.79
CA ARG A 111 -8.68 -20.91 -6.65
C ARG A 111 -8.23 -22.01 -7.61
N ARG A 112 -7.89 -21.66 -8.86
CA ARG A 112 -7.33 -22.62 -9.84
C ARG A 112 -5.99 -23.23 -9.38
N PHE A 113 -5.23 -22.50 -8.57
CA PHE A 113 -3.99 -22.99 -7.93
C PHE A 113 -4.23 -23.65 -6.56
N GLY A 114 -5.47 -24.05 -6.27
CA GLY A 114 -5.86 -24.72 -5.02
C GLY A 114 -5.73 -23.84 -3.79
N VAL A 115 -5.80 -22.51 -3.94
CA VAL A 115 -5.84 -21.57 -2.80
C VAL A 115 -7.29 -21.29 -2.46
N LYS A 116 -7.63 -21.35 -1.17
CA LYS A 116 -8.94 -20.87 -0.72
C LYS A 116 -8.97 -19.35 -0.81
N GLY A 117 -9.81 -18.83 -1.70
CA GLY A 117 -9.93 -17.39 -1.93
C GLY A 117 -11.36 -16.92 -1.75
N TYR A 118 -11.55 -15.76 -1.13
CA TYR A 118 -12.85 -15.10 -1.04
C TYR A 118 -12.80 -13.72 -1.70
N PHE A 119 -13.83 -13.45 -2.48
CA PHE A 119 -14.02 -12.17 -3.16
C PHE A 119 -14.80 -11.21 -2.27
N GLY A 120 -14.31 -9.99 -2.13
CA GLY A 120 -14.98 -8.90 -1.41
C GLY A 120 -13.98 -7.94 -0.76
N ASP A 121 -14.51 -6.87 -0.15
CA ASP A 121 -13.66 -5.91 0.57
C ASP A 121 -13.12 -6.54 1.87
N PRO A 122 -11.79 -6.73 2.02
CA PRO A 122 -11.20 -7.36 3.21
C PRO A 122 -11.40 -6.57 4.51
N THR A 123 -11.84 -5.32 4.44
CA THR A 123 -12.18 -4.51 5.62
C THR A 123 -13.56 -4.85 6.22
N ARG A 124 -14.40 -5.63 5.51
CA ARG A 124 -15.69 -6.07 6.01
C ARG A 124 -15.53 -7.14 7.11
N PRO A 125 -16.06 -6.92 8.32
CA PRO A 125 -15.95 -7.89 9.43
C PRO A 125 -16.45 -9.29 9.05
N GLU A 126 -17.60 -9.38 8.40
CA GLU A 126 -18.22 -10.65 7.97
C GLU A 126 -17.28 -11.48 7.07
N LEU A 127 -16.58 -10.83 6.14
CA LEU A 127 -15.66 -11.51 5.23
C LEU A 127 -14.41 -12.02 5.98
N MET A 128 -13.91 -11.21 6.92
CA MET A 128 -12.77 -11.58 7.75
C MET A 128 -13.11 -12.72 8.74
N GLU A 129 -14.34 -12.74 9.25
CA GLU A 129 -14.87 -13.85 10.06
C GLU A 129 -15.02 -15.13 9.22
N ALA A 130 -15.59 -15.03 8.02
CA ALA A 130 -15.69 -16.15 7.09
C ALA A 130 -14.31 -16.70 6.66
N ALA A 131 -13.29 -15.84 6.61
CA ALA A 131 -11.90 -16.23 6.37
C ALA A 131 -11.25 -16.97 7.55
N GLY A 132 -11.90 -16.99 8.72
CA GLY A 132 -11.43 -17.71 9.90
C GLY A 132 -10.46 -16.92 10.78
N ILE A 133 -10.58 -15.59 10.86
CA ILE A 133 -9.69 -14.73 11.66
C ILE A 133 -9.61 -15.15 13.13
N MET A 134 -10.65 -15.79 13.68
CA MET A 134 -10.67 -16.30 15.05
C MET A 134 -9.76 -17.50 15.30
N HIS A 135 -9.31 -18.17 14.24
CA HIS A 135 -8.45 -19.35 14.31
C HIS A 135 -7.11 -19.19 13.59
N ALA A 136 -6.99 -18.17 12.74
CA ALA A 136 -5.74 -17.85 12.07
C ALA A 136 -4.62 -17.55 13.09
N GLN A 137 -3.41 -17.98 12.76
CA GLN A 137 -2.19 -17.70 13.51
C GLN A 137 -1.57 -16.37 13.08
N ALA A 138 -1.72 -16.03 11.79
CA ALA A 138 -1.23 -14.78 11.23
C ALA A 138 -2.20 -14.13 10.25
N LEU A 139 -2.17 -12.80 10.21
CA LEU A 139 -2.83 -11.95 9.21
C LEU A 139 -1.77 -11.13 8.48
N VAL A 140 -1.74 -11.26 7.16
CA VAL A 140 -0.98 -10.39 6.27
C VAL A 140 -1.92 -9.33 5.70
N VAL A 141 -1.65 -8.06 5.99
CA VAL A 141 -2.39 -6.92 5.43
C VAL A 141 -1.56 -6.34 4.27
N ALA A 142 -1.99 -6.61 3.04
CA ALA A 142 -1.29 -6.27 1.81
C ALA A 142 -2.11 -5.34 0.88
N LEU A 143 -3.12 -4.65 1.43
CA LEU A 143 -3.95 -3.67 0.71
C LEU A 143 -3.12 -2.50 0.18
N ASP A 144 -3.49 -1.97 -0.99
CA ASP A 144 -2.86 -0.78 -1.57
C ASP A 144 -3.27 0.50 -0.82
N ASP A 145 -4.55 0.60 -0.42
CA ASP A 145 -5.10 1.74 0.30
C ASP A 145 -4.61 1.76 1.76
N LYS A 146 -3.92 2.84 2.15
CA LYS A 146 -3.30 2.98 3.47
C LYS A 146 -4.32 3.07 4.61
N ASP A 147 -5.46 3.70 4.36
CA ASP A 147 -6.46 3.96 5.39
C ASP A 147 -7.22 2.65 5.66
N LYS A 148 -7.56 1.92 4.59
CA LYS A 148 -8.13 0.56 4.69
C LYS A 148 -7.16 -0.42 5.36
N ALA A 149 -5.87 -0.39 5.01
CA ALA A 149 -4.87 -1.24 5.65
C ALA A 149 -4.79 -0.97 7.15
N THR A 150 -4.70 0.30 7.55
CA THR A 150 -4.63 0.70 8.96
C THR A 150 -5.92 0.35 9.71
N GLN A 151 -7.09 0.58 9.09
CA GLN A 151 -8.39 0.19 9.65
C GLN A 151 -8.46 -1.32 9.91
N LEU A 152 -8.03 -2.13 8.94
CA LEU A 152 -8.03 -3.58 9.05
C LEU A 152 -7.09 -4.05 10.17
N VAL A 153 -5.90 -3.46 10.30
CA VAL A 153 -4.98 -3.77 11.42
C VAL A 153 -5.64 -3.49 12.77
N ARG A 154 -6.27 -2.31 12.94
CA ARG A 154 -6.97 -1.97 14.19
C ARG A 154 -8.08 -2.97 14.50
N PHE A 155 -8.90 -3.30 13.50
CA PHE A 155 -9.98 -4.28 13.63
C PHE A 155 -9.44 -5.65 14.06
N ALA A 156 -8.42 -6.17 13.36
CA ALA A 156 -7.84 -7.46 13.66
C ALA A 156 -7.22 -7.51 15.05
N ARG A 157 -6.46 -6.47 15.45
CA ARG A 157 -5.86 -6.40 16.78
C ARG A 157 -6.90 -6.32 17.90
N ALA A 158 -7.98 -5.55 17.70
CA ALA A 158 -9.06 -5.46 18.67
C ALA A 158 -9.80 -6.80 18.86
N ARG A 159 -9.96 -7.57 17.77
CA ARG A 159 -10.67 -8.86 17.80
C ARG A 159 -9.79 -10.01 18.29
N ARG A 160 -8.50 -9.99 17.96
CA ARG A 160 -7.49 -11.00 18.29
C ARG A 160 -6.22 -10.31 18.80
N PRO A 161 -6.12 -10.05 20.11
CA PRO A 161 -4.93 -9.43 20.69
C PRO A 161 -3.65 -10.27 20.52
N ASP A 162 -3.79 -11.57 20.28
CA ASP A 162 -2.72 -12.57 20.15
C ASP A 162 -2.24 -12.82 18.72
N ILE A 163 -3.01 -12.43 17.70
CA ILE A 163 -2.66 -12.75 16.30
C ILE A 163 -1.38 -12.01 15.85
N LEU A 164 -0.55 -12.69 15.06
CA LEU A 164 0.57 -12.07 14.36
C LEU A 164 0.06 -11.26 13.17
N ILE A 165 0.28 -9.94 13.18
CA ILE A 165 -0.10 -9.05 12.08
C ILE A 165 1.16 -8.59 11.36
N VAL A 166 1.26 -8.93 10.07
CA VAL A 166 2.30 -8.44 9.15
C VAL A 166 1.64 -7.47 8.17
N ALA A 167 2.02 -6.20 8.21
CA ALA A 167 1.40 -5.15 7.40
C ALA A 167 2.36 -4.55 6.38
N ARG A 168 1.89 -4.40 5.14
CA ARG A 168 2.52 -3.60 4.11
C ARG A 168 2.29 -2.12 4.42
N ALA A 169 3.38 -1.37 4.58
CA ALA A 169 3.37 0.08 4.64
C ALA A 169 3.69 0.68 3.27
N ARG A 170 3.05 1.79 2.96
CA ARG A 170 3.30 2.56 1.73
C ARG A 170 4.56 3.41 1.86
N ASP A 171 4.70 4.06 3.01
CA ASP A 171 5.78 5.00 3.30
C ASP A 171 6.10 5.03 4.81
N ARG A 172 6.99 5.94 5.22
CA ARG A 172 7.40 6.10 6.63
C ARG A 172 6.26 6.52 7.55
N ILE A 173 5.35 7.39 7.11
CA ILE A 173 4.23 7.85 7.94
C ILE A 173 3.26 6.69 8.17
N HIS A 174 2.98 5.91 7.11
CA HIS A 174 2.13 4.74 7.22
C HIS A 174 2.72 3.67 8.16
N VAL A 175 4.04 3.57 8.32
CA VAL A 175 4.65 2.72 9.35
C VAL A 175 4.20 3.13 10.75
N TYR A 176 4.20 4.44 11.06
CA TYR A 176 3.80 4.92 12.37
C TYR A 176 2.30 4.71 12.62
N GLU A 177 1.46 4.93 11.60
CA GLU A 177 0.03 4.64 11.64
C GLU A 177 -0.24 3.15 11.96
N LEU A 178 0.46 2.23 11.28
CA LEU A 178 0.33 0.79 11.47
C LEU A 178 0.90 0.32 12.82
N TYR A 179 1.97 0.97 13.29
CA TYR A 179 2.55 0.69 14.62
C TYR A 179 1.53 1.01 15.72
N GLN A 180 0.94 2.20 15.69
CA GLN A 180 -0.11 2.59 16.65
C GLN A 180 -1.39 1.76 16.49
N ALA A 181 -1.71 1.28 15.28
CA ALA A 181 -2.81 0.35 15.06
C ALA A 181 -2.57 -1.05 15.65
N GLY A 182 -1.33 -1.39 16.02
CA GLY A 182 -0.98 -2.64 16.66
C GLY A 182 -0.47 -3.73 15.71
N ALA A 183 0.09 -3.38 14.55
CA ALA A 183 0.81 -4.33 13.72
C ALA A 183 2.10 -4.82 14.41
N ASN A 184 2.44 -6.10 14.28
CA ASN A 184 3.67 -6.64 14.87
C ASN A 184 4.88 -6.43 13.96
N GLN A 185 4.69 -6.68 12.67
CA GLN A 185 5.74 -6.59 11.66
C GLN A 185 5.25 -5.67 10.55
N ILE A 186 6.05 -4.68 10.19
CA ILE A 186 5.67 -3.67 9.21
C ILE A 186 6.75 -3.61 8.14
N VAL A 187 6.36 -3.75 6.88
CA VAL A 187 7.28 -3.80 5.72
C VAL A 187 6.91 -2.67 4.78
N ARG A 188 7.82 -1.70 4.58
CA ARG A 188 7.64 -0.65 3.58
C ARG A 188 7.84 -1.22 2.19
N GLU A 189 6.87 -1.06 1.32
CA GLU A 189 6.77 -1.80 0.05
C GLU A 189 7.95 -1.62 -0.90
N THR A 190 8.61 -0.46 -0.91
CA THR A 190 9.76 -0.18 -1.79
C THR A 190 11.11 -0.30 -1.11
N PHE A 191 11.17 -0.30 0.22
CA PHE A 191 12.41 -0.11 0.98
C PHE A 191 13.46 -1.18 0.67
N ASP A 192 13.09 -2.46 0.75
CA ASP A 192 13.99 -3.58 0.52
C ASP A 192 14.52 -3.61 -0.93
N SER A 193 13.67 -3.23 -1.90
CA SER A 193 14.08 -3.09 -3.30
C SER A 193 15.02 -1.91 -3.51
N SER A 194 14.79 -0.78 -2.83
CA SER A 194 15.67 0.39 -2.85
C SER A 194 17.04 0.08 -2.21
N LEU A 195 17.11 -0.75 -1.17
CA LEU A 195 18.39 -1.21 -0.60
C LEU A 195 19.18 -2.07 -1.59
N ARG A 196 18.50 -2.93 -2.35
CA ARG A 196 19.14 -3.70 -3.43
C ARG A 196 19.67 -2.78 -4.53
N ALA A 197 18.90 -1.76 -4.93
CA ALA A 197 19.36 -0.77 -5.90
C ALA A 197 20.58 0.02 -5.37
N GLY A 198 20.55 0.42 -4.09
CA GLY A 198 21.69 1.07 -3.44
C GLY A 198 22.94 0.20 -3.43
N ARG A 199 22.80 -1.11 -3.19
CA ARG A 199 23.89 -2.07 -3.31
C ARG A 199 24.51 -2.09 -4.72
N TYR A 200 23.69 -2.11 -5.77
CA TYR A 200 24.20 -2.03 -7.15
C TYR A 200 24.97 -0.74 -7.43
N VAL A 201 24.54 0.38 -6.85
CA VAL A 201 25.29 1.65 -6.94
C VAL A 201 26.64 1.53 -6.26
N LEU A 202 26.70 0.99 -5.03
CA LEU A 202 27.98 0.80 -4.32
C LEU A 202 28.94 -0.09 -5.12
N GLU A 203 28.46 -1.24 -5.61
CA GLU A 203 29.25 -2.14 -6.45
C GLU A 203 29.76 -1.43 -7.72
N GLY A 204 28.89 -0.67 -8.39
CA GLY A 204 29.27 0.14 -9.56
C GLY A 204 30.28 1.26 -9.25
N MET A 205 30.36 1.71 -8.00
CA MET A 205 31.31 2.71 -7.52
C MET A 205 32.62 2.11 -6.99
N GLY A 206 32.83 0.80 -7.18
CA GLY A 206 34.09 0.13 -6.86
C GLY A 206 34.13 -0.57 -5.50
N PHE A 207 33.02 -0.64 -4.77
CA PHE A 207 32.92 -1.49 -3.59
C PHE A 207 32.86 -2.96 -4.00
N THR A 208 33.46 -3.83 -3.19
CA THR A 208 33.30 -5.27 -3.37
C THR A 208 31.88 -5.72 -2.97
N ASP A 209 31.47 -6.89 -3.46
CA ASP A 209 30.19 -7.53 -3.12
C ASP A 209 29.98 -7.64 -1.60
N TYR A 210 31.03 -8.03 -0.88
CA TYR A 210 31.02 -8.18 0.57
C TYR A 210 30.83 -6.83 1.28
N GLU A 211 31.58 -5.81 0.88
CA GLU A 211 31.48 -4.47 1.49
C GLU A 211 30.10 -3.86 1.26
N ALA A 212 29.60 -3.89 0.01
CA ALA A 212 28.29 -3.37 -0.35
C ALA A 212 27.15 -4.12 0.36
N SER A 213 27.25 -5.45 0.46
CA SER A 213 26.31 -6.28 1.22
C SER A 213 26.31 -5.93 2.70
N THR A 214 27.50 -5.76 3.30
CA THR A 214 27.64 -5.43 4.72
C THR A 214 27.05 -4.06 5.04
N LEU A 215 27.35 -3.04 4.23
CA LEU A 215 26.79 -1.69 4.40
C LEU A 215 25.26 -1.68 4.25
N SER A 216 24.74 -2.38 3.24
CA SER A 216 23.29 -2.50 3.01
C SER A 216 22.59 -3.17 4.20
N GLN A 217 23.15 -4.25 4.75
CA GLN A 217 22.61 -4.93 5.93
C GLN A 217 22.69 -4.09 7.20
N THR A 218 23.80 -3.35 7.40
CA THR A 218 23.97 -2.44 8.53
C THR A 218 22.94 -1.31 8.46
N PHE A 219 22.79 -0.68 7.29
CA PHE A 219 21.77 0.34 7.06
C PHE A 219 20.35 -0.19 7.31
N TYR A 220 20.02 -1.39 6.80
CA TYR A 220 18.72 -2.03 7.02
C TYR A 220 18.39 -2.17 8.52
N LYS A 221 19.33 -2.68 9.31
CA LYS A 221 19.15 -2.90 10.75
C LYS A 221 18.94 -1.58 11.50
N LEU A 222 19.77 -0.58 11.20
CA LEU A 222 19.72 0.73 11.84
C LEU A 222 18.45 1.49 11.48
N ASP A 223 18.08 1.55 10.20
CA ASP A 223 16.86 2.25 9.78
C ASP A 223 15.61 1.58 10.37
N ARG A 224 15.55 0.24 10.43
CA ARG A 224 14.43 -0.47 11.07
C ARG A 224 14.33 -0.18 12.57
N ALA A 225 15.46 -0.13 13.29
CA ALA A 225 15.49 0.22 14.70
C ALA A 225 15.08 1.69 14.92
N ALA A 226 15.58 2.60 14.08
CA ALA A 226 15.23 4.02 14.10
C ALA A 226 13.74 4.24 13.88
N MET A 227 13.13 3.59 12.87
CA MET A 227 11.70 3.68 12.60
C MET A 227 10.86 3.25 13.81
N ARG A 228 11.26 2.19 14.53
CA ARG A 228 10.57 1.76 15.75
C ARG A 228 10.68 2.80 16.87
N SER A 229 11.88 3.34 17.10
CA SER A 229 12.10 4.38 18.12
C SER A 229 11.32 5.67 17.81
N LEU A 230 11.26 6.07 16.54
CA LEU A 230 10.51 7.25 16.11
C LEU A 230 9.00 7.06 16.17
N ALA A 231 8.50 5.82 16.01
CA ALA A 231 7.08 5.51 16.11
C ALA A 231 6.50 5.80 17.51
N GLU A 232 7.32 5.67 18.57
CA GLU A 232 6.92 5.98 19.95
C GLU A 232 6.72 7.48 20.19
N LEU A 233 7.42 8.32 19.41
CA LEU A 233 7.36 9.79 19.52
C LEU A 233 6.41 10.41 18.50
N TRP A 234 5.94 9.66 17.50
CA TRP A 234 5.10 10.18 16.45
C TRP A 234 3.68 10.47 16.94
N ILE A 235 3.16 11.64 16.57
CA ILE A 235 1.83 12.12 16.97
C ILE A 235 0.96 12.28 15.71
N PRO A 236 -0.18 11.57 15.60
CA PRO A 236 -1.09 11.69 14.46
C PRO A 236 -1.54 13.12 14.22
N GLY A 237 -1.54 13.55 12.96
CA GLY A 237 -2.02 14.88 12.54
C GLY A 237 -1.07 16.05 12.86
N GLN A 238 -0.06 15.85 13.71
CA GLN A 238 0.98 16.85 13.94
C GLN A 238 2.07 16.73 12.88
N ARG A 239 2.52 17.87 12.33
CA ARG A 239 3.68 17.86 11.44
C ARG A 239 4.94 17.47 12.22
N MET A 240 5.74 16.57 11.65
CA MET A 240 6.92 15.99 12.33
C MET A 240 7.97 17.03 12.71
N ASP A 241 8.13 18.09 11.91
CA ASP A 241 9.05 19.19 12.15
C ASP A 241 8.69 20.03 13.39
N LEU A 242 7.41 20.03 13.78
CA LEU A 242 6.92 20.74 14.97
C LEU A 242 7.01 19.89 16.25
N ASN A 243 7.35 18.60 16.13
CA ASN A 243 7.53 17.72 17.27
C ASN A 243 9.01 17.71 17.67
N ALA A 244 9.36 18.56 18.65
CA ALA A 244 10.76 18.75 19.07
C ALA A 244 11.43 17.44 19.53
N ALA A 245 10.69 16.58 20.25
CA ALA A 245 11.20 15.28 20.71
C ALA A 245 11.50 14.35 19.53
N PHE A 246 10.58 14.28 18.56
CA PHE A 246 10.77 13.50 17.33
C PHE A 246 11.98 14.01 16.53
N VAL A 247 12.10 15.33 16.33
CA VAL A 247 13.21 15.93 15.57
C VAL A 247 14.55 15.69 16.27
N ALA A 248 14.63 15.88 17.58
CA ALA A 248 15.84 15.63 18.35
C ALA A 248 16.29 14.17 18.21
N ARG A 249 15.34 13.22 18.39
CA ARG A 249 15.62 11.79 18.26
C ARG A 249 16.00 11.39 16.84
N ALA A 250 15.36 11.97 15.81
CA ALA A 250 15.69 11.70 14.42
C ALA A 250 17.11 12.17 14.06
N LYS A 251 17.55 13.33 14.56
CA LYS A 251 18.92 13.83 14.37
C LYS A 251 19.97 12.95 15.04
N GLU A 252 19.70 12.49 16.26
CA GLU A 252 20.58 11.57 16.98
C GLU A 252 20.75 10.26 16.21
N LEU A 253 19.63 9.64 15.80
CA LEU A 253 19.64 8.39 15.04
C LEU A 253 20.34 8.50 13.69
N ASP A 254 20.23 9.64 13.01
CA ASP A 254 20.96 9.90 11.76
C ASP A 254 22.47 10.01 12.00
N GLY A 255 22.89 10.71 13.06
CA GLY A 255 24.29 10.78 13.46
C GLY A 255 24.88 9.41 13.81
N ASP A 256 24.15 8.61 14.59
CA ASP A 256 24.54 7.24 14.94
C ASP A 256 24.65 6.34 13.71
N MET A 257 23.74 6.51 12.74
CA MET A 257 23.76 5.77 11.49
C MET A 257 25.00 6.12 10.66
N GLN A 258 25.29 7.40 10.48
CA GLN A 258 26.48 7.85 9.74
C GLN A 258 27.76 7.32 10.39
N LEU A 259 27.90 7.46 11.71
CA LEU A 259 29.04 6.96 12.46
C LEU A 259 29.22 5.44 12.27
N SER A 260 28.13 4.67 12.39
CA SER A 260 28.17 3.21 12.28
C SER A 260 28.58 2.75 10.89
N LEU A 261 28.10 3.42 9.84
CA LEU A 261 28.49 3.11 8.45
C LEU A 261 29.96 3.45 8.20
N MET A 262 30.45 4.60 8.69
CA MET A 262 31.86 4.98 8.59
C MET A 262 32.78 3.97 9.30
N GLN A 263 32.41 3.56 10.52
CA GLN A 263 33.17 2.54 11.25
C GLN A 263 33.23 1.21 10.50
N GLU A 264 32.14 0.82 9.81
CA GLU A 264 32.11 -0.41 9.03
C GLU A 264 33.04 -0.32 7.81
N LEU A 265 33.08 0.83 7.15
CA LEU A 265 34.04 1.12 6.06
C LEU A 265 35.49 1.06 6.54
N ASP A 266 35.79 1.68 7.68
CA ASP A 266 37.15 1.71 8.22
C ASP A 266 37.63 0.32 8.63
N LYS A 267 36.76 -0.50 9.27
CA LYS A 267 37.07 -1.91 9.57
C LYS A 267 37.42 -2.70 8.31
N GLN A 268 36.75 -2.40 7.19
CA GLN A 268 37.00 -3.08 5.92
C GLN A 268 38.32 -2.63 5.29
N ARG A 269 38.64 -1.34 5.32
CA ARG A 269 39.94 -0.80 4.87
C ARG A 269 41.12 -1.37 5.67
N VAL A 270 40.99 -1.50 6.98
CA VAL A 270 42.03 -2.10 7.82
C VAL A 270 42.26 -3.57 7.45
N ARG A 271 41.19 -4.32 7.15
CA ARG A 271 41.28 -5.73 6.72
C ARG A 271 41.90 -5.91 5.34
N THR A 272 41.63 -5.01 4.39
CA THR A 272 42.22 -5.10 3.04
C THR A 272 43.66 -4.59 3.00
N GLY A 273 44.03 -3.62 3.85
CA GLY A 273 45.38 -3.05 3.94
C GLY A 273 46.43 -3.91 4.67
N THR A 274 46.05 -5.04 5.28
CA THR A 274 47.01 -5.97 5.95
C THR A 274 47.48 -7.12 5.05
N SER A 275 47.12 -7.13 3.76
CA SER A 275 47.44 -8.20 2.80
C SER A 275 48.50 -7.80 1.75
N GLY A 276 49.31 -6.77 2.00
CA GLY A 276 50.37 -6.29 1.08
C GLY A 276 51.73 -6.24 1.73
#